data_AF-A0A1Y1UX40-F1
#
_entry.id   AF-A0A1Y1UX40-F1
#
_cell.length_a   1.000
_cell.length_b   1.000
_cell.length_c   1.000
_cell.angle_alpha   90.00
_cell.angle_beta   90.00
_cell.angle_gamma   90.00
#
_symmetry.space_group_name_H-M   'P 1'
#
loop_
_entity.id
_entity.type
_entity.pdbx_description
1 polymer ?
#
loop_
_entity_poly.entity_id
_entity_poly.type
_entity_poly.pdbx_seq_one_letter_code
_entity_poly.pdbx_strand_id
1 'polypeptide(L)'
;NKLFHIVYYIIISCLCLDLINTTKVSVNNKNDLINGFSKANNNNLSELIININDVTLDLTENIKVDSSVEKLHIIGKSKEKSVLNFSDIGNGIILTNLLYKTTQEIKFTNLTITGRLEFYSIVNVELEDVIINGSFLFDKSNNYIWDSGSDSSYNAEYMEKNLDVTITLKRILYNAYTNTAYRCINLFGNVIIDDSEFYGHSSCVDTILDYNGEYYNYLSISNSYFNGMHSNKCLKIYNSALATIDSCSFENGLANVYEE
;
A
#
# COMPACT_ATOMS: atom_id res chain seq x y z
N ASN A 1 -25.00 13.15 47.26
CA ASN A 1 -23.63 13.21 46.70
C ASN A 1 -23.17 11.95 45.97
N LYS A 2 -23.13 10.74 46.55
CA LYS A 2 -22.63 9.55 45.84
C LYS A 2 -23.38 9.22 44.53
N LEU A 3 -24.72 9.30 44.54
CA LEU A 3 -25.52 9.04 43.34
C LEU A 3 -25.24 10.04 42.21
N PHE A 4 -25.04 11.32 42.54
CA PHE A 4 -24.72 12.38 41.58
C PHE A 4 -23.35 12.15 40.92
N HIS A 5 -22.34 11.76 41.70
CA HIS A 5 -21.02 11.44 41.16
C HIS A 5 -21.02 10.21 40.26
N ILE A 6 -21.81 9.18 40.58
CA ILE A 6 -21.96 8.00 39.72
C ILE A 6 -22.61 8.37 38.39
N VAL A 7 -23.71 9.14 38.42
CA VAL A 7 -24.39 9.61 37.20
C VAL A 7 -23.46 10.48 36.36
N TYR A 8 -22.70 11.38 36.99
CA TYR A 8 -21.72 12.22 36.30
C TYR A 8 -20.59 11.40 35.65
N TYR A 9 -20.08 10.37 36.33
CA TYR A 9 -19.06 9.47 35.79
C TYR A 9 -19.59 8.67 34.60
N ILE A 10 -20.85 8.22 34.65
CA ILE A 10 -21.50 7.52 33.54
C ILE A 10 -21.68 8.46 32.34
N ILE A 11 -22.11 9.71 32.56
CA ILE A 11 -22.27 10.69 31.49
C ILE A 11 -20.92 11.02 30.85
N ILE A 12 -19.87 11.27 31.63
CA ILE A 12 -18.52 11.51 31.10
C ILE A 12 -17.99 10.27 30.37
N SER A 13 -18.15 9.08 30.95
CA SER A 13 -17.73 7.83 30.32
C SER A 13 -18.46 7.58 29.00
N CYS A 14 -19.75 7.92 28.91
CA CYS A 14 -20.52 7.82 27.67
C CYS A 14 -20.15 8.91 26.65
N LEU A 15 -19.74 10.09 27.10
CA LEU A 15 -19.26 11.18 26.23
C LEU A 15 -17.83 10.93 25.72
N CYS A 16 -17.04 10.14 26.43
CA CYS A 16 -15.69 9.71 26.03
C CYS A 16 -15.68 8.42 25.20
N LEU A 17 -16.84 7.79 24.97
CA LEU A 17 -16.95 6.75 23.94
C LEU A 17 -17.01 7.46 22.59
N ASP A 18 -15.85 7.74 22.01
CA ASP A 18 -15.76 8.14 20.61
C ASP A 18 -16.54 7.10 19.79
N LEU A 19 -17.64 7.53 19.17
CA LEU A 19 -18.40 6.65 18.29
C LEU A 19 -17.52 6.33 17.07
N ILE A 20 -16.88 5.16 17.10
CA ILE A 20 -16.19 4.61 15.94
C ILE A 20 -17.26 4.33 14.89
N ASN A 21 -17.31 5.18 13.87
CA ASN A 21 -18.26 5.08 12.78
C ASN A 21 -17.66 4.19 11.68
N THR A 22 -17.91 2.89 11.80
CA THR A 22 -17.49 1.88 10.81
C THR A 22 -18.57 1.66 9.77
N THR A 23 -18.23 1.77 8.49
CA THR A 23 -19.08 1.38 7.36
C THR A 23 -18.54 0.12 6.68
N LYS A 24 -19.42 -0.83 6.37
CA LYS A 24 -19.08 -2.03 5.59
C LYS A 24 -19.81 -2.02 4.26
N VAL A 25 -19.10 -2.34 3.18
CA VAL A 25 -19.64 -2.50 1.83
C VAL A 25 -19.36 -3.91 1.34
N SER A 26 -20.37 -4.58 0.79
CA SER A 26 -20.20 -5.88 0.12
C SER A 26 -20.15 -5.63 -1.38
N VAL A 27 -19.17 -6.24 -2.05
CA VAL A 27 -18.92 -6.06 -3.48
C VAL A 27 -19.16 -7.37 -4.21
N ASN A 28 -20.17 -7.38 -5.09
CA ASN A 28 -20.50 -8.49 -5.98
C ASN A 28 -20.33 -8.14 -7.47
N ASN A 29 -20.12 -6.86 -7.78
CA ASN A 29 -19.97 -6.35 -9.14
C ASN A 29 -19.18 -5.03 -9.13
N LYS A 30 -18.85 -4.52 -10.32
CA LYS A 30 -18.08 -3.27 -10.51
C LYS A 30 -18.76 -2.04 -9.87
N ASN A 31 -20.08 -1.94 -9.95
CA ASN A 31 -20.80 -0.78 -9.40
C ASN A 31 -20.73 -0.77 -7.87
N ASP A 32 -20.82 -1.93 -7.22
CA ASP A 32 -20.66 -2.04 -5.78
C ASP A 32 -19.25 -1.58 -5.36
N LEU A 33 -18.21 -1.94 -6.12
CA LEU A 33 -16.83 -1.54 -5.86
C LEU A 33 -16.67 -0.01 -5.96
N ILE A 34 -17.15 0.59 -7.05
CA ILE A 34 -17.08 2.04 -7.29
C ILE A 34 -17.86 2.79 -6.19
N ASN A 35 -19.05 2.29 -5.83
CA ASN A 35 -19.85 2.84 -4.74
C ASN A 35 -19.21 2.64 -3.36
N GLY A 36 -18.38 1.61 -3.20
CA GLY A 36 -17.58 1.39 -2.00
C GLY A 36 -16.51 2.46 -1.87
N PHE A 37 -15.70 2.64 -2.91
CA PHE A 37 -14.64 3.63 -2.93
C PHE A 37 -15.14 5.07 -2.85
N SER A 38 -16.30 5.40 -3.43
CA SER A 38 -16.86 6.76 -3.32
C SER A 38 -17.19 7.17 -1.88
N LYS A 39 -17.32 6.21 -0.96
CA LYS A 39 -17.50 6.48 0.48
C LYS A 39 -16.20 6.81 1.21
N ALA A 40 -15.03 6.52 0.63
CA ALA A 40 -13.74 6.77 1.26
C ALA A 40 -13.41 8.27 1.38
N ASN A 41 -14.08 9.12 0.60
CA ASN A 41 -13.93 10.58 0.67
C ASN A 41 -14.82 11.21 1.78
N ASN A 42 -15.51 10.41 2.60
CA ASN A 42 -16.42 10.90 3.64
C ASN A 42 -15.69 11.06 4.99
N ASN A 43 -15.41 12.31 5.36
CA ASN A 43 -14.67 12.69 6.59
C ASN A 43 -15.34 12.26 7.90
N ASN A 44 -16.60 11.82 7.88
CA ASN A 44 -17.33 11.39 9.09
C ASN A 44 -17.15 9.90 9.42
N LEU A 45 -16.40 9.15 8.60
CA LEU A 45 -16.12 7.73 8.80
C LEU A 45 -14.74 7.56 9.42
N SER A 46 -14.67 6.85 10.55
CA SER A 46 -13.39 6.41 11.12
C SER A 46 -12.85 5.21 10.35
N GLU A 47 -13.74 4.32 9.90
CA GLU A 47 -13.36 3.07 9.24
C GLU A 47 -14.32 2.72 8.11
N LEU A 48 -13.76 2.33 6.97
CA LEU A 48 -14.47 1.81 5.82
C LEU A 48 -13.88 0.46 5.43
N ILE A 49 -14.72 -0.58 5.44
CA ILE A 49 -14.35 -1.94 5.02
C ILE A 49 -15.09 -2.30 3.74
N ILE A 50 -14.36 -2.51 2.66
CA ILE A 50 -14.85 -2.96 1.36
C ILE A 50 -14.56 -4.46 1.24
N ASN A 51 -15.60 -5.28 1.40
CA ASN A 51 -15.50 -6.74 1.29
C ASN A 51 -15.78 -7.17 -0.16
N ILE A 52 -14.75 -7.67 -0.84
CA ILE A 52 -14.85 -8.25 -2.17
C ILE A 52 -15.24 -9.72 -2.00
N ASN A 53 -16.42 -10.09 -2.50
CA ASN A 53 -16.89 -11.46 -2.43
C ASN A 53 -16.14 -12.37 -3.42
N ASP A 54 -16.68 -13.56 -3.68
CA ASP A 54 -16.15 -14.51 -4.67
C ASP A 54 -16.46 -14.04 -6.09
N VAL A 55 -15.81 -12.96 -6.52
CA VAL A 55 -16.01 -12.34 -7.82
C VAL A 55 -14.69 -11.87 -8.46
N THR A 56 -14.59 -12.09 -9.76
CA THR A 56 -13.61 -11.43 -10.63
C THR A 56 -14.24 -10.19 -11.25
N LEU A 57 -13.64 -9.03 -11.00
CA LEU A 57 -14.11 -7.76 -11.51
C LEU A 57 -13.16 -7.27 -12.60
N ASP A 58 -13.64 -7.25 -13.83
CA ASP A 58 -12.92 -6.66 -14.96
C ASP A 58 -13.11 -5.14 -14.99
N LEU A 59 -12.00 -4.43 -14.91
CA LEU A 59 -11.92 -2.98 -14.77
C LEU A 59 -11.17 -2.41 -15.98
N THR A 60 -11.71 -1.36 -16.58
CA THR A 60 -11.17 -0.78 -17.82
C THR A 60 -10.48 0.56 -17.58
N GLU A 61 -10.60 1.12 -16.38
CA GLU A 61 -10.19 2.48 -16.03
C GLU A 61 -9.61 2.49 -14.62
N ASN A 62 -8.78 3.49 -14.34
CA ASN A 62 -8.26 3.73 -12.99
C ASN A 62 -9.40 3.96 -11.99
N ILE A 63 -9.23 3.41 -10.78
CA ILE A 63 -10.02 3.79 -9.61
C ILE A 63 -9.17 4.77 -8.81
N LYS A 64 -9.59 6.04 -8.81
CA LYS A 64 -8.93 7.10 -8.04
C LYS A 64 -9.74 7.40 -6.78
N VAL A 65 -9.07 7.41 -5.63
CA VAL A 65 -9.71 7.57 -4.32
C VAL A 65 -8.93 8.56 -3.49
N ASP A 66 -9.60 9.66 -3.15
CA ASP A 66 -9.05 10.69 -2.28
C ASP A 66 -9.57 10.42 -0.87
N SER A 67 -8.86 9.53 -0.17
CA SER A 67 -9.30 8.98 1.10
C SER A 67 -9.13 9.98 2.23
N SER A 68 -10.24 10.25 2.90
CA SER A 68 -10.29 10.98 4.17
C SER A 68 -10.73 10.10 5.35
N VAL A 69 -10.97 8.82 5.10
CA VAL A 69 -11.15 7.86 6.19
C VAL A 69 -9.82 7.57 6.86
N GLU A 70 -9.88 7.35 8.18
CA GLU A 70 -8.69 6.97 8.95
C GLU A 70 -8.29 5.54 8.64
N LYS A 71 -9.25 4.61 8.50
CA LYS A 71 -8.98 3.23 8.11
C LYS A 71 -9.75 2.85 6.86
N LEU A 72 -9.05 2.46 5.81
CA LEU A 72 -9.62 1.91 4.58
C LEU A 72 -9.14 0.49 4.38
N HIS A 73 -10.02 -0.49 4.54
CA HIS A 73 -9.69 -1.90 4.38
C HIS A 73 -10.39 -2.49 3.16
N ILE A 74 -9.63 -3.12 2.27
CA ILE A 74 -10.11 -3.82 1.09
C ILE A 74 -9.83 -5.31 1.30
N ILE A 75 -10.88 -6.07 1.59
CA ILE A 75 -10.77 -7.45 2.05
C ILE A 75 -11.45 -8.37 1.06
N GLY A 76 -10.68 -9.24 0.42
CA GLY A 76 -11.21 -10.36 -0.35
C GLY A 76 -11.57 -11.55 0.54
N LYS A 77 -12.34 -12.48 0.00
CA LYS A 77 -12.62 -13.76 0.66
C LYS A 77 -11.42 -14.72 0.55
N SER A 78 -10.72 -14.67 -0.59
CA SER A 78 -9.50 -15.44 -0.88
C SER A 78 -8.85 -14.88 -2.15
N LYS A 79 -7.53 -14.92 -2.25
CA LYS A 79 -6.79 -14.41 -3.42
C LYS A 79 -7.17 -15.10 -4.74
N GLU A 80 -7.65 -16.34 -4.70
CA GLU A 80 -8.07 -17.09 -5.89
C GLU A 80 -9.45 -16.69 -6.42
N LYS A 81 -10.29 -16.05 -5.60
CA LYS A 81 -11.71 -15.78 -5.92
C LYS A 81 -12.08 -14.31 -5.92
N SER A 82 -11.39 -13.50 -5.11
CA SER A 82 -11.59 -12.06 -5.04
C SER A 82 -10.52 -11.40 -5.91
N VAL A 83 -10.86 -11.12 -7.16
CA VAL A 83 -9.91 -10.67 -8.18
C VAL A 83 -10.33 -9.33 -8.74
N LEU A 84 -9.41 -8.36 -8.70
CA LEU A 84 -9.53 -7.06 -9.37
C LEU A 84 -8.62 -7.08 -10.60
N ASN A 85 -9.22 -7.19 -11.78
CA ASN A 85 -8.49 -7.37 -13.03
C ASN A 85 -8.62 -6.12 -13.92
N PHE A 86 -7.58 -5.30 -13.97
CA PHE A 86 -7.51 -4.16 -14.88
C PHE A 86 -7.07 -4.64 -16.27
N SER A 87 -7.91 -4.41 -17.29
CA SER A 87 -7.68 -4.90 -18.65
C SER A 87 -6.44 -4.31 -19.31
N ASP A 88 -6.07 -3.10 -18.91
CA ASP A 88 -4.80 -2.46 -19.25
C ASP A 88 -3.94 -2.42 -17.97
N ILE A 89 -2.71 -2.95 -18.05
CA ILE A 89 -1.77 -2.99 -16.93
C ILE A 89 -1.32 -1.59 -16.48
N GLY A 90 -1.49 -0.59 -17.35
CA GLY A 90 -1.32 0.82 -17.02
C GLY A 90 -2.51 1.42 -16.26
N ASN A 91 -3.56 0.66 -15.95
CA ASN A 91 -4.64 1.08 -15.06
C ASN A 91 -4.52 0.39 -13.69
N GLY A 92 -5.12 0.99 -12.68
CA GLY A 92 -5.03 0.47 -11.32
C GLY A 92 -5.84 1.22 -10.28
N ILE A 93 -5.51 0.98 -9.02
CA ILE A 93 -6.06 1.69 -7.86
C ILE A 93 -5.04 2.74 -7.44
N ILE A 94 -5.49 3.99 -7.35
CA ILE A 94 -4.69 5.14 -6.94
C ILE A 94 -5.35 5.74 -5.70
N LEU A 95 -4.65 5.68 -4.56
CA LEU A 95 -5.14 6.14 -3.27
C LEU A 95 -4.31 7.32 -2.77
N THR A 96 -4.98 8.42 -2.45
CA THR A 96 -4.35 9.66 -1.96
C THR A 96 -4.86 9.99 -0.56
N ASN A 97 -3.98 10.37 0.35
CA ASN A 97 -4.36 10.88 1.68
C ASN A 97 -4.77 12.35 1.58
N LEU A 98 -6.01 12.70 1.91
CA LEU A 98 -6.44 14.10 1.97
C LEU A 98 -6.21 14.77 3.33
N LEU A 99 -6.05 14.01 4.40
CA LEU A 99 -6.03 14.56 5.76
C LEU A 99 -4.61 14.76 6.29
N TYR A 100 -3.62 14.10 5.68
CA TYR A 100 -2.25 14.02 6.18
C TYR A 100 -2.24 13.67 7.67
N LYS A 101 -3.13 12.75 8.05
CA LYS A 101 -3.24 12.21 9.40
C LYS A 101 -2.11 11.20 9.60
N THR A 102 -1.45 11.29 10.75
CA THR A 102 -0.44 10.32 11.21
C THR A 102 -1.00 8.93 11.46
N THR A 103 -2.31 8.78 11.54
CA THR A 103 -2.99 7.51 11.87
C THR A 103 -3.67 6.85 10.67
N GLN A 104 -3.57 7.41 9.45
CA GLN A 104 -4.25 6.82 8.30
C GLN A 104 -3.65 5.46 7.95
N GLU A 105 -4.52 4.45 7.84
CA GLU A 105 -4.19 3.08 7.48
C GLU A 105 -4.97 2.65 6.24
N ILE A 106 -4.24 2.07 5.27
CA ILE A 106 -4.84 1.36 4.14
C ILE A 106 -4.39 -0.09 4.17
N LYS A 107 -5.36 -1.01 4.18
CA LYS A 107 -5.11 -2.44 4.23
C LYS A 107 -5.73 -3.17 3.06
N PHE A 108 -4.96 -4.07 2.43
CA PHE A 108 -5.47 -5.05 1.47
C PHE A 108 -5.23 -6.46 2.00
N THR A 109 -6.24 -7.33 1.91
CA THR A 109 -6.12 -8.70 2.44
C THR A 109 -6.86 -9.73 1.58
N ASN A 110 -6.24 -10.88 1.33
CA ASN A 110 -6.86 -12.04 0.67
C ASN A 110 -7.46 -11.75 -0.73
N LEU A 111 -6.74 -11.03 -1.59
CA LEU A 111 -7.20 -10.74 -2.96
C LEU A 111 -6.08 -10.81 -4.00
N THR A 112 -6.46 -10.90 -5.28
CA THR A 112 -5.53 -10.72 -6.41
C THR A 112 -5.83 -9.39 -7.10
N ILE A 113 -4.79 -8.65 -7.43
CA ILE A 113 -4.85 -7.42 -8.21
C ILE A 113 -3.97 -7.59 -9.45
N THR A 114 -4.55 -7.45 -10.64
CA THR A 114 -3.81 -7.32 -11.89
C THR A 114 -3.96 -5.89 -12.38
N GLY A 115 -2.90 -5.09 -12.35
CA GLY A 115 -2.96 -3.65 -12.53
C GLY A 115 -2.03 -2.93 -11.56
N ARG A 116 -2.03 -1.60 -11.61
CA ARG A 116 -1.21 -0.78 -10.70
C ARG A 116 -1.84 -0.64 -9.32
N LEU A 117 -0.99 -0.52 -8.31
CA LEU A 117 -1.41 -0.07 -6.99
C LEU A 117 -0.51 1.10 -6.58
N GLU A 118 -1.11 2.24 -6.26
CA GLU A 118 -0.37 3.48 -6.00
C GLU A 118 -0.89 4.17 -4.74
N PHE A 119 0.04 4.55 -3.87
CA PHE A 119 -0.21 5.18 -2.59
C PHE A 119 0.49 6.52 -2.51
N TYR A 120 -0.29 7.60 -2.43
CA TYR A 120 0.19 8.97 -2.36
C TYR A 120 -0.07 9.56 -0.97
N SER A 121 1.00 9.96 -0.29
CA SER A 121 0.95 10.57 1.05
C SER A 121 0.26 9.71 2.13
N ILE A 122 0.19 8.38 1.92
CA ILE A 122 -0.34 7.43 2.90
C ILE A 122 0.76 7.07 3.91
N VAL A 123 0.42 7.04 5.20
CA VAL A 123 1.39 6.81 6.28
C VAL A 123 1.48 5.37 6.75
N ASN A 124 0.38 4.61 6.71
CA ASN A 124 0.41 3.20 7.07
C ASN A 124 -0.26 2.37 5.98
N VAL A 125 0.50 1.44 5.39
CA VAL A 125 -0.01 0.50 4.38
C VAL A 125 0.32 -0.92 4.78
N GLU A 126 -0.69 -1.78 4.77
CA GLU A 126 -0.54 -3.20 5.03
C GLU A 126 -1.13 -4.02 3.88
N LEU A 127 -0.31 -4.87 3.27
CA LEU A 127 -0.76 -5.87 2.32
C LEU A 127 -0.50 -7.26 2.91
N GLU A 128 -1.55 -8.07 3.03
CA GLU A 128 -1.47 -9.40 3.65
C GLU A 128 -2.17 -10.47 2.82
N ASP A 129 -1.45 -11.53 2.42
CA ASP A 129 -1.98 -12.62 1.57
C ASP A 129 -2.60 -12.09 0.26
N VAL A 130 -1.85 -11.26 -0.46
CA VAL A 130 -2.27 -10.62 -1.72
C VAL A 130 -1.36 -11.06 -2.86
N ILE A 131 -1.94 -11.27 -4.04
CA ILE A 131 -1.21 -11.44 -5.31
C ILE A 131 -1.27 -10.13 -6.09
N ILE A 132 -0.14 -9.62 -6.54
CA ILE A 132 -0.05 -8.41 -7.36
C ILE A 132 0.65 -8.75 -8.66
N ASN A 133 -0.07 -8.60 -9.77
CA ASN A 133 0.46 -8.70 -11.12
C ASN A 133 0.46 -7.29 -11.72
N GLY A 134 1.53 -6.53 -11.52
CA GLY A 134 1.46 -5.08 -11.70
C GLY A 134 2.69 -4.30 -11.29
N SER A 135 2.60 -2.97 -11.41
CA SER A 135 3.52 -2.06 -10.70
C SER A 135 2.95 -1.68 -9.34
N PHE A 136 3.86 -1.37 -8.42
CA PHE A 136 3.50 -1.02 -7.06
C PHE A 136 4.28 0.21 -6.57
N LEU A 137 3.58 1.33 -6.32
CA LEU A 137 4.23 2.60 -6.03
C LEU A 137 3.80 3.19 -4.69
N PHE A 138 4.79 3.66 -3.94
CA PHE A 138 4.59 4.62 -2.86
C PHE A 138 5.25 5.94 -3.22
N ASP A 139 4.53 7.03 -3.03
CA ASP A 139 5.05 8.38 -3.21
C ASP A 139 4.59 9.31 -2.08
N LYS A 140 5.50 10.19 -1.66
CA LYS A 140 5.26 11.25 -0.65
C LYS A 140 4.61 12.49 -1.25
N SER A 141 4.56 12.58 -2.57
CA SER A 141 3.94 13.69 -3.28
C SER A 141 2.41 13.64 -3.16
N ASN A 142 1.77 14.74 -3.55
CA ASN A 142 0.32 14.82 -3.71
C ASN A 142 -0.14 14.44 -5.11
N ASN A 143 0.79 14.19 -6.03
CA ASN A 143 0.51 14.05 -7.44
C ASN A 143 1.44 13.06 -8.10
N TYR A 144 0.94 12.43 -9.14
CA TYR A 144 1.61 11.46 -10.00
C TYR A 144 3.02 11.90 -10.47
N ILE A 145 4.11 11.48 -9.83
CA ILE A 145 5.49 11.73 -10.33
C ILE A 145 6.06 10.43 -10.90
N TRP A 146 5.62 10.06 -12.10
CA TRP A 146 6.21 8.96 -12.86
C TRP A 146 7.22 9.41 -13.92
N ASP A 147 7.35 10.71 -14.19
CA ASP A 147 8.14 11.18 -15.32
C ASP A 147 9.21 12.19 -14.91
N SER A 148 10.46 11.81 -15.18
CA SER A 148 11.62 12.67 -15.41
C SER A 148 11.90 13.79 -14.39
N GLY A 149 12.69 13.48 -13.35
CA GLY A 149 13.85 14.28 -12.90
C GLY A 149 13.79 15.81 -12.71
N SER A 150 12.64 16.47 -12.76
CA SER A 150 12.52 17.93 -12.67
C SER A 150 11.20 18.31 -12.01
N ASP A 151 11.31 19.01 -10.88
CA ASP A 151 10.26 19.42 -9.94
C ASP A 151 9.58 18.30 -9.14
N SER A 152 10.36 17.71 -8.22
CA SER A 152 9.83 17.16 -6.98
C SER A 152 9.19 18.28 -6.14
N SER A 153 7.98 18.67 -6.49
CA SER A 153 7.11 19.39 -5.56
C SER A 153 6.65 18.39 -4.50
N TYR A 154 7.58 18.06 -3.59
CA TYR A 154 7.24 17.34 -2.38
C TYR A 154 6.07 18.05 -1.71
N ASN A 155 5.12 17.28 -1.20
CA ASN A 155 4.05 17.87 -0.43
C ASN A 155 4.66 18.53 0.81
N ALA A 156 4.67 19.86 0.84
CA ALA A 156 5.20 20.63 1.95
C ALA A 156 4.48 20.31 3.26
N GLU A 157 3.16 20.11 3.25
CA GLU A 157 2.39 19.74 4.44
C GLU A 157 2.77 18.35 4.96
N TYR A 158 3.00 17.40 4.05
CA TYR A 158 3.49 16.06 4.41
C TYR A 158 4.86 16.13 5.07
N MET A 159 5.78 16.90 4.48
CA MET A 159 7.13 17.10 5.02
C MET A 159 7.10 17.85 6.36
N GLU A 160 6.28 18.89 6.48
CA GLU A 160 6.11 19.67 7.72
C GLU A 160 5.60 18.82 8.88
N LYS A 161 4.71 17.87 8.59
CA LYS A 161 4.12 16.98 9.60
C LYS A 161 5.03 15.85 10.05
N ASN A 162 6.19 15.64 9.42
CA ASN A 162 7.13 14.55 9.73
C ASN A 162 6.41 13.20 9.89
N LEU A 163 5.59 12.84 8.91
CA LEU A 163 4.76 11.64 9.01
C LEU A 163 5.62 10.37 8.98
N ASP A 164 5.53 9.59 10.07
CA ASP A 164 6.19 8.28 10.17
C ASP A 164 5.49 7.27 9.27
N VAL A 165 6.16 6.88 8.18
CA VAL A 165 5.61 5.89 7.26
C VAL A 165 5.97 4.50 7.67
N THR A 166 4.97 3.63 7.65
CA THR A 166 5.13 2.19 7.81
C THR A 166 4.49 1.46 6.63
N ILE A 167 5.25 0.55 6.03
CA ILE A 167 4.77 -0.32 4.95
C ILE A 167 5.02 -1.76 5.38
N THR A 168 3.95 -2.55 5.45
CA THR A 168 4.01 -3.96 5.81
C THR A 168 3.53 -4.82 4.66
N LEU A 169 4.39 -5.71 4.18
CA LEU A 169 4.14 -6.66 3.10
C LEU A 169 4.28 -8.07 3.68
N LYS A 170 3.18 -8.82 3.78
CA LYS A 170 3.19 -10.15 4.37
C LYS A 170 2.49 -11.18 3.49
N ARG A 171 3.12 -12.31 3.21
CA ARG A 171 2.53 -13.35 2.34
C ARG A 171 2.11 -12.79 0.98
N ILE A 172 2.93 -11.90 0.44
CA ILE A 172 2.70 -11.29 -0.87
C ILE A 172 3.33 -12.17 -1.94
N LEU A 173 2.60 -12.38 -3.04
CA LEU A 173 3.18 -12.85 -4.30
C LEU A 173 3.16 -11.69 -5.30
N TYR A 174 4.33 -11.16 -5.63
CA TYR A 174 4.50 -10.04 -6.54
C TYR A 174 5.09 -10.49 -7.87
N ASN A 175 4.43 -10.14 -8.97
CA ASN A 175 4.90 -10.33 -10.34
C ASN A 175 5.03 -8.97 -11.02
N ALA A 176 6.25 -8.61 -11.43
CA ALA A 176 6.61 -7.28 -11.94
C ALA A 176 6.09 -6.97 -13.38
N TYR A 177 4.86 -7.36 -13.69
CA TYR A 177 4.23 -7.10 -14.98
C TYR A 177 3.78 -5.63 -15.06
N THR A 178 4.42 -4.82 -15.89
CA THR A 178 4.21 -3.37 -15.95
C THR A 178 4.52 -2.81 -17.33
N ASN A 179 3.94 -1.67 -17.70
CA ASN A 179 4.28 -0.94 -18.94
C ASN A 179 4.96 0.41 -18.68
N THR A 180 5.06 0.87 -17.42
CA THR A 180 5.41 2.27 -17.11
C THR A 180 6.67 2.43 -16.25
N ALA A 181 7.35 1.35 -15.85
CA ALA A 181 8.20 1.43 -14.67
C ALA A 181 9.69 1.14 -14.88
N TYR A 182 10.52 2.17 -14.66
CA TYR A 182 11.95 1.99 -14.43
C TYR A 182 12.21 1.21 -13.13
N ARG A 183 11.38 1.42 -12.09
CA ARG A 183 11.38 0.73 -10.78
C ARG A 183 10.02 0.11 -10.51
N CYS A 184 9.97 -1.18 -10.18
CA CYS A 184 8.71 -1.92 -10.11
C CYS A 184 8.00 -1.81 -8.77
N ILE A 185 8.79 -1.79 -7.69
CA ILE A 185 8.38 -1.40 -6.35
C ILE A 185 9.30 -0.28 -5.86
N ASN A 186 8.74 0.85 -5.43
CA ASN A 186 9.45 1.93 -4.75
C ASN A 186 8.94 2.05 -3.32
N LEU A 187 9.83 1.88 -2.34
CA LEU A 187 9.50 1.92 -0.91
C LEU A 187 10.35 2.97 -0.17
N PHE A 188 9.75 3.58 0.85
CA PHE A 188 10.42 4.47 1.80
C PHE A 188 9.80 4.29 3.20
N GLY A 189 10.36 4.96 4.21
CA GLY A 189 9.88 4.81 5.57
C GLY A 189 10.30 3.49 6.21
N ASN A 190 9.59 3.09 7.25
CA ASN A 190 9.80 1.85 7.98
C ASN A 190 9.13 0.70 7.23
N VAL A 191 9.93 -0.23 6.71
CA VAL A 191 9.42 -1.29 5.83
C VAL A 191 9.63 -2.65 6.48
N ILE A 192 8.56 -3.45 6.50
CA ILE A 192 8.57 -4.84 6.97
C ILE A 192 8.06 -5.73 5.83
N ILE A 193 8.87 -6.72 5.45
CA ILE A 193 8.55 -7.72 4.44
C ILE A 193 8.74 -9.09 5.07
N ASP A 194 7.71 -9.92 5.06
CA ASP A 194 7.75 -11.25 5.67
C ASP A 194 7.03 -12.28 4.82
N ASP A 195 7.62 -13.47 4.72
CA ASP A 195 7.01 -14.64 4.08
C ASP A 195 6.50 -14.34 2.65
N SER A 196 7.26 -13.58 1.86
CA SER A 196 6.79 -13.03 0.58
C SER A 196 7.69 -13.44 -0.60
N GLU A 197 7.10 -13.50 -1.78
CA GLU A 197 7.78 -13.89 -3.02
C GLU A 197 7.70 -12.78 -4.07
N PHE A 198 8.83 -12.46 -4.69
CA PHE A 198 8.94 -11.39 -5.68
C PHE A 198 9.60 -11.89 -6.95
N TYR A 199 8.90 -11.75 -8.07
CA TYR A 199 9.35 -12.15 -9.39
C TYR A 199 9.52 -10.93 -10.28
N GLY A 200 10.72 -10.83 -10.87
CA GLY A 200 11.05 -9.85 -11.89
C GLY A 200 10.26 -10.09 -13.17
N HIS A 201 10.50 -9.24 -14.16
CA HIS A 201 9.92 -9.37 -15.49
C HIS A 201 10.72 -8.50 -16.45
N SER A 202 10.78 -8.86 -17.73
CA SER A 202 11.51 -8.09 -18.75
C SER A 202 10.97 -6.67 -18.96
N SER A 203 9.74 -6.40 -18.54
CA SER A 203 9.12 -5.08 -18.57
C SER A 203 9.47 -4.21 -17.36
N CYS A 204 10.11 -4.80 -16.35
CA CYS A 204 10.75 -4.10 -15.24
C CYS A 204 12.19 -3.77 -15.66
N VAL A 205 12.61 -2.51 -15.63
CA VAL A 205 13.89 -2.14 -16.28
C VAL A 205 15.11 -2.25 -15.35
N ASP A 206 14.98 -1.96 -14.05
CA ASP A 206 16.14 -1.90 -13.14
C ASP A 206 16.03 -2.86 -11.97
N THR A 207 15.22 -2.51 -10.98
CA THR A 207 15.14 -3.21 -9.70
C THR A 207 13.71 -3.62 -9.40
N ILE A 208 13.51 -4.84 -8.90
CA ILE A 208 12.22 -5.31 -8.38
C ILE A 208 11.81 -4.41 -7.20
N LEU A 209 12.66 -4.31 -6.18
CA LEU A 209 12.43 -3.49 -4.99
C LEU A 209 13.54 -2.45 -4.80
N ASP A 210 13.19 -1.17 -4.95
CA ASP A 210 14.05 -0.01 -4.66
C ASP A 210 13.60 0.63 -3.34
N TYR A 211 14.45 0.58 -2.31
CA TYR A 211 14.18 1.09 -0.97
C TYR A 211 15.12 2.24 -0.59
N ASN A 212 14.51 3.35 -0.19
CA ASN A 212 15.17 4.53 0.37
C ASN A 212 14.83 4.69 1.86
N GLY A 213 15.80 4.48 2.74
CA GLY A 213 15.57 4.64 4.19
C GLY A 213 15.71 6.07 4.70
N GLU A 214 16.12 7.02 3.86
CA GLU A 214 16.23 8.46 4.20
C GLU A 214 17.11 8.77 5.43
N TYR A 215 18.05 7.88 5.72
CA TYR A 215 19.04 7.87 6.81
C TYR A 215 18.50 7.56 8.22
N TYR A 216 17.18 7.52 8.42
CA TYR A 216 16.57 7.31 9.73
C TYR A 216 15.57 6.15 9.80
N ASN A 217 15.13 5.62 8.66
CA ASN A 217 14.19 4.51 8.63
C ASN A 217 14.86 3.15 8.47
N TYR A 218 14.14 2.10 8.88
CA TYR A 218 14.60 0.73 8.83
C TYR A 218 13.87 -0.11 7.78
N LEU A 219 14.58 -1.13 7.30
CA LEU A 219 14.05 -2.18 6.46
C LEU A 219 14.28 -3.53 7.16
N SER A 220 13.22 -4.34 7.25
CA SER A 220 13.31 -5.73 7.71
C SER A 220 12.68 -6.63 6.66
N ILE A 221 13.46 -7.59 6.15
CA ILE A 221 13.00 -8.61 5.21
C ILE A 221 13.29 -9.99 5.83
N SER A 222 12.27 -10.82 5.98
CA SER A 222 12.39 -12.17 6.53
C SER A 222 11.69 -13.21 5.66
N ASN A 223 12.24 -14.43 5.63
CA ASN A 223 11.60 -15.62 5.04
C ASN A 223 11.09 -15.41 3.60
N SER A 224 11.79 -14.61 2.81
CA SER A 224 11.29 -14.15 1.51
C SER A 224 12.15 -14.64 0.35
N TYR A 225 11.52 -14.77 -0.82
CA TYR A 225 12.16 -15.23 -2.06
C TYR A 225 12.12 -14.14 -3.13
N PHE A 226 13.24 -13.96 -3.82
CA PHE A 226 13.36 -13.00 -4.91
C PHE A 226 13.96 -13.68 -6.15
N ASN A 227 13.28 -13.56 -7.30
CA ASN A 227 13.78 -14.04 -8.58
C ASN A 227 13.90 -12.89 -9.57
N GLY A 228 15.13 -12.51 -9.93
CA GLY A 228 15.40 -11.40 -10.85
C GLY A 228 15.12 -11.70 -12.33
N MET A 229 14.77 -12.94 -12.68
CA MET A 229 14.54 -13.38 -14.06
C MET A 229 15.70 -13.05 -15.03
N HIS A 230 16.93 -12.99 -14.52
CA HIS A 230 18.18 -12.61 -15.21
C HIS A 230 18.24 -11.17 -15.74
N SER A 231 17.18 -10.39 -15.57
CA SER A 231 17.06 -9.03 -16.10
C SER A 231 17.01 -7.96 -15.01
N ASN A 232 16.63 -8.33 -13.79
CA ASN A 232 16.35 -7.38 -12.71
C ASN A 232 17.30 -7.56 -11.54
N LYS A 233 17.70 -6.43 -10.95
CA LYS A 233 18.22 -6.43 -9.58
C LYS A 233 17.07 -6.82 -8.66
N CYS A 234 17.31 -7.77 -7.76
CA CYS A 234 16.26 -8.17 -6.82
C CYS A 234 15.96 -7.05 -5.82
N LEU A 235 17.00 -6.39 -5.33
CA LEU A 235 16.90 -5.47 -4.21
C LEU A 235 17.95 -4.36 -4.32
N LYS A 236 17.52 -3.12 -4.13
CA LYS A 236 18.37 -1.96 -3.99
C LYS A 236 18.00 -1.25 -2.70
N ILE A 237 18.99 -1.07 -1.82
CA ILE A 237 18.84 -0.43 -0.52
C ILE A 237 19.83 0.73 -0.48
N TYR A 238 19.34 1.92 -0.14
CA TYR A 238 20.21 3.07 0.08
C TYR A 238 19.67 3.95 1.21
N ASN A 239 20.58 4.66 1.87
CA ASN A 239 20.28 5.55 3.00
C ASN A 239 19.45 4.89 4.10
N SER A 240 19.65 3.61 4.44
CA SER A 240 18.93 3.01 5.57
C SER A 240 19.65 3.26 6.88
N ALA A 241 18.91 3.49 7.97
CA ALA A 241 19.48 3.48 9.32
C ALA A 241 19.87 2.04 9.72
N LEU A 242 19.04 1.07 9.34
CA LEU A 242 19.28 -0.36 9.55
C LEU A 242 18.49 -1.15 8.51
N ALA A 243 19.18 -2.04 7.79
CA ALA A 243 18.54 -3.03 6.94
C ALA A 243 18.88 -4.44 7.45
N THR A 244 17.85 -5.20 7.79
CA THR A 244 17.95 -6.60 8.19
C THR A 244 17.35 -7.47 7.10
N ILE A 245 18.14 -8.43 6.59
CA ILE A 245 17.69 -9.43 5.63
C ILE A 245 18.01 -10.79 6.24
N ASP A 246 16.97 -11.52 6.64
CA ASP A 246 17.10 -12.81 7.34
C ASP A 246 16.36 -13.92 6.59
N SER A 247 16.98 -15.10 6.52
CA SER A 247 16.35 -16.30 5.96
C SER A 247 15.73 -16.10 4.55
N CYS A 248 16.37 -15.27 3.71
CA CYS A 248 15.91 -14.96 2.36
C CYS A 248 16.71 -15.68 1.28
N SER A 249 16.07 -15.93 0.13
CA SER A 249 16.71 -16.53 -1.04
C SER A 249 16.62 -15.58 -2.25
N PHE A 250 17.72 -15.47 -3.00
CA PHE A 250 17.82 -14.63 -4.18
C PHE A 250 18.32 -15.47 -5.35
N GLU A 251 17.56 -15.53 -6.44
CA GLU A 251 17.88 -16.29 -7.64
C GLU A 251 17.81 -15.41 -8.88
N ASN A 252 18.63 -15.72 -9.88
CA ASN A 252 18.60 -15.08 -11.21
C ASN A 252 18.61 -13.53 -11.16
N GLY A 253 19.22 -12.95 -10.13
CA GLY A 253 19.36 -11.50 -9.98
C GLY A 253 20.50 -10.94 -10.81
N LEU A 254 20.32 -9.72 -11.32
CA LEU A 254 21.45 -8.91 -11.80
C LEU A 254 22.14 -8.26 -10.59
N ALA A 255 23.47 -8.39 -10.51
CA ALA A 255 24.28 -7.70 -9.50
C ALA A 255 25.16 -6.65 -10.18
N ASN A 256 25.09 -5.40 -9.71
CA ASN A 256 26.06 -4.37 -10.07
C ASN A 256 27.08 -4.27 -8.95
N VAL A 257 28.33 -4.62 -9.24
CA VAL A 257 29.46 -4.34 -8.36
C VAL A 257 29.98 -2.97 -8.77
N TYR A 258 29.86 -1.98 -7.87
CA TYR A 258 30.55 -0.71 -8.05
C TYR A 258 32.01 -0.93 -7.66
N GLU A 259 32.94 -0.72 -8.60
CA GLU A 259 34.37 -0.60 -8.28
C GLU A 259 34.57 0.77 -7.60
N GLU A 260 35.13 0.77 -6.39
CA GLU A 260 35.57 1.98 -5.67
C GLU A 260 36.83 2.59 -6.31
#